data_AF-A0A8J3BX38-F1
#
_entry.id   AF-A0A8J3BX38-F1
#
_cell.length_a   1.000
_cell.length_b   1.000
_cell.length_c   1.000
_cell.angle_alpha   90.00
_cell.angle_beta   90.00
_cell.angle_gamma   90.00
#
_symmetry.space_group_name_H-M   'P 1'
#
loop_
_entity.id
_entity.type
_entity.pdbx_description
1 polymer ?
#
loop_
_entity_poly.entity_id
_entity_poly.type
_entity_poly.pdbx_seq_one_letter_code
_entity_poly.pdbx_strand_id
1 'polypeptide(L)'
;MPCCGASPGTLQTKRAFDEIKGHDLGTVDQGDANAALRARLNARATRLDLTDFQRKTIAQLDLQTIGDVLLAEESTFRKVHGVGPVYARRIHNAAQAAVLEYLSG
;
A
#
# COMPACT_ATOMS: atom_id res chain seq x y z
N MET A 1 -25.26 -45.61 24.02
CA MET A 1 -25.28 -44.50 25.00
C MET A 1 -23.96 -44.49 25.74
N PRO A 2 -23.22 -43.38 25.96
CA PRO A 2 -23.28 -41.98 25.44
C PRO A 2 -22.15 -41.72 24.39
N CYS A 3 -22.35 -40.98 23.29
CA CYS A 3 -22.34 -39.52 23.10
C CYS A 3 -20.95 -38.83 23.21
N CYS A 4 -20.41 -38.47 22.04
CA CYS A 4 -19.63 -37.26 21.70
C CYS A 4 -18.87 -36.54 22.82
N GLY A 5 -17.54 -36.64 22.82
CA GLY A 5 -16.63 -35.67 23.43
C GLY A 5 -15.98 -34.81 22.34
N ALA A 6 -16.64 -33.71 21.95
CA ALA A 6 -16.01 -32.69 21.13
C ALA A 6 -15.08 -31.85 22.01
N SER A 7 -13.77 -31.90 21.78
CA SER A 7 -12.83 -30.91 22.33
C SER A 7 -12.84 -29.68 21.41
N PRO A 8 -13.29 -28.49 21.86
CA PRO A 8 -13.17 -27.28 21.08
C PRO A 8 -11.71 -26.82 21.10
N GLY A 9 -11.01 -27.07 19.99
CA GLY A 9 -9.76 -26.40 19.65
C GLY A 9 -10.01 -24.89 19.59
N THR A 10 -9.74 -24.21 20.70
CA THR A 10 -9.89 -22.77 20.81
C THR A 10 -8.77 -22.13 20.01
N LEU A 11 -9.10 -21.62 18.82
CA LEU A 11 -8.22 -20.85 17.95
C LEU A 11 -7.66 -19.65 18.74
N GLN A 12 -6.41 -19.79 19.13
CA GLN A 12 -5.62 -18.82 19.88
C GLN A 12 -5.08 -17.75 18.94
N THR A 13 -5.95 -17.02 18.24
CA THR A 13 -5.56 -15.99 17.25
C THR A 13 -5.74 -14.56 17.74
N LYS A 14 -6.23 -14.35 18.98
CA LYS A 14 -6.56 -13.00 19.48
C LYS A 14 -5.45 -12.27 20.23
N ARG A 15 -4.26 -12.85 20.40
CA ARG A 15 -3.18 -12.21 21.20
C ARG A 15 -2.18 -11.40 20.36
N ALA A 16 -1.88 -11.84 19.15
CA ALA A 16 -0.86 -11.18 18.33
C ALA A 16 -1.23 -9.76 17.90
N PHE A 17 -2.52 -9.44 17.79
CA PHE A 17 -2.98 -8.12 17.34
C PHE A 17 -3.09 -7.09 18.49
N ASP A 18 -3.31 -7.56 19.72
CA ASP A 18 -3.54 -6.68 20.89
C ASP A 18 -2.22 -6.08 21.40
N GLU A 19 -1.11 -6.80 21.24
CA GLU A 19 0.24 -6.37 21.68
C GLU A 19 0.82 -5.22 20.83
N ILE A 20 0.42 -5.08 19.56
CA ILE A 20 0.92 -4.02 18.66
C ILE A 20 0.28 -2.67 18.97
N LYS A 21 -0.87 -2.66 19.64
CA LYS A 21 -1.66 -1.44 19.91
C LYS A 21 -0.97 -0.47 20.88
N GLY A 22 0.03 -0.93 21.62
CA GLY A 22 0.73 -0.17 22.66
C GLY A 22 2.06 0.46 22.24
N HIS A 23 2.48 0.32 20.98
CA HIS A 23 3.74 0.91 20.52
C HIS A 23 3.48 2.26 19.86
N ASP A 24 3.68 3.34 20.62
CA ASP A 24 3.80 4.69 20.06
C ASP A 24 5.01 4.72 19.11
N LEU A 25 4.75 4.96 17.82
CA LEU A 25 5.77 5.22 16.80
C LEU A 25 6.35 6.63 16.99
N GLY A 26 6.82 6.91 18.20
CA GLY A 26 7.30 8.20 18.66
C GLY A 26 8.49 8.67 17.82
N THR A 27 8.27 9.80 17.13
CA THR A 27 9.26 10.70 16.55
C THR A 27 10.33 10.02 15.69
N VAL A 28 9.95 9.76 14.43
CA VAL A 28 10.93 9.53 13.36
C VAL A 28 11.73 10.82 13.17
N ASP A 29 13.03 10.75 13.48
CA ASP A 29 14.00 11.83 13.42
C ASP A 29 13.87 12.67 12.13
N GLN A 30 13.50 13.94 12.31
CA GLN A 30 12.64 14.68 11.40
C GLN A 30 13.44 15.73 10.61
N GLY A 31 14.49 15.31 9.90
CA GLY A 31 15.31 16.22 9.08
C GLY A 31 15.65 15.62 7.72
N ASP A 32 16.56 14.65 7.73
CA ASP A 32 17.13 14.08 6.50
C ASP A 32 16.30 12.93 5.92
N ALA A 33 15.72 12.08 6.77
CA ALA A 33 14.80 11.02 6.35
C ALA A 33 13.59 11.57 5.58
N ASN A 34 13.08 12.73 6.01
CA ASN A 34 11.99 13.43 5.33
C ASN A 34 12.41 14.01 3.98
N ALA A 35 13.64 14.53 3.84
CA ALA A 35 14.09 15.12 2.59
C ALA A 35 14.20 14.07 1.48
N ALA A 36 14.78 12.92 1.79
CA ALA A 36 14.98 11.86 0.82
C ALA A 36 13.67 11.08 0.52
N LEU A 37 12.78 10.90 1.51
CA LEU A 37 11.42 10.44 1.27
C LEU A 37 10.62 11.40 0.38
N ARG A 38 10.70 12.71 0.61
CA ARG A 38 10.06 13.71 -0.26
C ARG A 38 10.62 13.68 -1.67
N ALA A 39 11.93 13.48 -1.83
CA ALA A 39 12.55 13.28 -3.14
C ALA A 39 12.00 12.02 -3.84
N ARG A 40 11.77 10.93 -3.08
CA ARG A 40 11.15 9.71 -3.61
C ARG A 40 9.71 9.93 -4.03
N LEU A 41 8.90 10.61 -3.21
CA LEU A 41 7.50 10.91 -3.54
C LEU A 41 7.39 11.84 -4.75
N ASN A 42 8.29 12.82 -4.88
CA ASN A 42 8.37 13.72 -6.04
C ASN A 42 8.96 13.06 -7.30
N ALA A 43 9.46 11.83 -7.21
CA ALA A 43 9.94 11.12 -8.39
C ALA A 43 8.78 10.82 -9.35
N ARG A 44 9.08 10.76 -10.65
CA ARG A 44 8.07 10.47 -11.67
C ARG A 44 7.42 9.10 -11.46
N ALA A 45 6.10 9.05 -11.62
CA ALA A 45 5.30 7.81 -11.57
C ALA A 45 5.76 6.77 -12.62
N THR A 46 6.45 7.19 -13.68
CA THR A 46 7.06 6.30 -14.67
C THR A 46 8.15 5.39 -14.13
N ARG A 47 8.72 5.70 -12.95
CA ARG A 47 9.70 4.84 -12.26
C ARG A 47 9.06 3.67 -11.52
N LEU A 48 7.73 3.64 -11.38
CA LEU A 48 7.03 2.50 -10.80
C LEU A 48 7.10 1.31 -11.77
N ASP A 49 7.26 0.12 -11.18
CA ASP A 49 7.22 -1.14 -11.93
C ASP A 49 5.78 -1.47 -12.34
N LEU A 50 5.37 -0.83 -13.43
CA LEU A 50 4.02 -0.90 -13.99
C LEU A 50 4.07 -1.48 -15.40
N THR A 51 2.95 -2.03 -15.85
CA THR A 51 2.77 -2.37 -17.27
C THR A 51 2.46 -1.12 -18.09
N ASP A 52 2.60 -1.20 -19.41
CA ASP A 52 2.32 -0.05 -20.29
C ASP A 52 0.87 0.40 -20.24
N PHE A 53 -0.06 -0.53 -20.03
CA PHE A 53 -1.47 -0.20 -19.80
C PHE A 53 -1.64 0.65 -18.54
N GLN A 54 -1.01 0.24 -17.43
CA GLN A 54 -1.07 0.98 -16.17
C GLN A 54 -0.39 2.35 -16.27
N ARG A 55 0.74 2.47 -16.97
CA ARG A 55 1.37 3.77 -17.26
C ARG A 55 0.43 4.70 -18.03
N LYS A 56 -0.29 4.18 -19.03
CA LYS A 56 -1.29 4.96 -19.78
C LYS A 56 -2.45 5.39 -18.89
N THR A 57 -2.95 4.53 -18.01
CA THR A 57 -3.99 4.88 -17.04
C THR A 57 -3.58 6.07 -16.17
N ILE A 58 -2.37 6.02 -15.62
CA ILE A 58 -1.83 7.07 -14.75
C ILE A 58 -1.64 8.38 -15.53
N ALA A 59 -1.12 8.30 -16.75
CA ALA A 59 -0.96 9.46 -17.63
C ALA A 59 -2.30 10.09 -18.03
N GLN A 60 -3.37 9.30 -18.22
CA GLN A 60 -4.72 9.81 -18.50
C GLN A 60 -5.36 10.53 -17.31
N LEU A 61 -4.95 10.18 -16.09
CA LEU A 61 -5.41 10.81 -14.85
C LEU A 61 -4.53 11.98 -14.41
N ASP A 62 -3.55 12.35 -15.23
CA ASP A 62 -2.56 13.39 -14.97
C ASP A 62 -1.77 13.21 -13.66
N LEU A 63 -1.54 11.96 -13.26
CA LEU A 63 -0.76 11.62 -12.07
C LEU A 63 0.72 11.54 -12.47
N GLN A 64 1.49 12.57 -12.12
CA GLN A 64 2.87 12.71 -12.61
C GLN A 64 3.90 12.10 -11.66
N THR A 65 3.62 12.09 -10.36
CA THR A 65 4.57 11.67 -9.32
C THR A 65 4.14 10.40 -8.58
N ILE A 66 5.08 9.73 -7.92
CA ILE A 66 4.79 8.58 -7.06
C ILE A 66 3.84 9.00 -5.93
N GLY A 67 4.03 10.19 -5.37
CA GLY A 67 3.15 10.77 -4.36
C GLY A 67 1.71 10.93 -4.85
N ASP A 68 1.52 11.42 -6.08
CA ASP A 68 0.18 11.58 -6.66
C ASP A 68 -0.55 10.23 -6.78
N VAL A 69 0.17 9.19 -7.21
CA VAL A 69 -0.39 7.83 -7.32
C VAL A 69 -0.70 7.25 -5.94
N LEU A 70 0.12 7.53 -4.93
CA LEU A 70 -0.07 7.06 -3.56
C LEU A 70 -1.26 7.74 -2.86
N LEU A 71 -1.50 9.02 -3.16
CA LEU A 71 -2.61 9.80 -2.60
C LEU A 71 -3.93 9.57 -3.34
N ALA A 72 -3.87 9.07 -4.57
CA ALA A 72 -5.05 8.76 -5.36
C ALA A 72 -5.78 7.51 -4.83
N GLU A 73 -7.09 7.63 -4.62
CA GLU A 73 -7.90 6.47 -4.24
C GLU A 73 -8.02 5.43 -5.37
N GLU A 74 -8.25 4.16 -5.00
CA GLU A 74 -8.62 3.08 -5.92
C GLU A 74 -9.79 3.47 -6.84
N SER A 75 -10.73 4.27 -6.33
CA SER A 75 -11.89 4.79 -7.06
C SER A 75 -11.50 5.71 -8.23
N THR A 76 -10.41 6.46 -8.11
CA THR A 76 -9.89 7.37 -9.13
C THR A 76 -9.36 6.61 -10.34
N PHE A 77 -8.63 5.53 -10.12
CA PHE A 77 -8.13 4.69 -11.22
C PHE A 77 -9.25 4.02 -12.00
N ARG A 78 -10.36 3.66 -11.34
CA ARG A 78 -11.53 3.05 -11.98
C ARG A 78 -12.33 4.01 -12.88
N LYS A 79 -12.04 5.32 -12.86
CA LYS A 79 -12.64 6.27 -13.80
C LYS A 79 -12.16 6.04 -15.24
N VAL A 80 -11.01 5.39 -15.40
CA VAL A 80 -10.45 5.03 -16.71
C VAL A 80 -11.11 3.76 -17.24
N HIS A 81 -11.56 3.81 -18.49
CA HIS A 81 -12.19 2.67 -19.13
C HIS A 81 -11.23 1.46 -19.18
N GLY A 82 -11.72 0.29 -18.75
CA GLY A 82 -10.94 -0.95 -18.70
C GLY A 82 -10.13 -1.16 -17.40
N VAL A 83 -10.20 -0.23 -16.44
CA VAL A 83 -9.56 -0.40 -15.13
C VAL A 83 -10.55 -0.99 -14.13
N GLY A 84 -10.45 -2.30 -13.95
CA GLY A 84 -11.18 -3.01 -12.88
C GLY A 84 -10.56 -2.82 -11.49
N PRO A 85 -11.24 -3.27 -10.42
CA PRO A 85 -10.77 -3.14 -9.04
C PRO A 85 -9.40 -3.79 -8.80
N VAL A 86 -9.13 -4.92 -9.45
CA VAL A 86 -7.83 -5.61 -9.37
C VAL A 86 -6.70 -4.74 -9.92
N TYR A 87 -6.91 -4.07 -11.06
CA TYR A 87 -5.90 -3.22 -11.68
C TYR A 87 -5.64 -1.96 -10.86
N ALA A 88 -6.69 -1.31 -10.36
CA ALA A 88 -6.57 -0.17 -9.46
C ALA A 88 -5.73 -0.51 -8.23
N ARG A 89 -6.00 -1.66 -7.60
CA ARG A 89 -5.25 -2.13 -6.43
C ARG A 89 -3.80 -2.46 -6.78
N ARG A 90 -3.52 -3.04 -7.94
CA ARG A 90 -2.13 -3.31 -8.38
C ARG A 90 -1.33 -2.02 -8.58
N ILE A 91 -1.92 -0.98 -9.17
CA ILE A 91 -1.27 0.32 -9.35
C ILE A 91 -0.93 0.94 -7.98
N HIS A 92 -1.91 0.94 -7.07
CA HIS A 92 -1.73 1.47 -5.73
C HIS A 92 -0.66 0.69 -4.94
N ASN A 93 -0.69 -0.64 -5.01
CA ASN A 93 0.30 -1.50 -4.36
C ASN A 93 1.70 -1.30 -4.93
N ALA A 94 1.85 -1.03 -6.24
CA ALA A 94 3.15 -0.73 -6.83
C ALA A 94 3.73 0.58 -6.27
N ALA A 95 2.89 1.61 -6.09
CA ALA A 95 3.32 2.85 -5.44
C ALA A 95 3.70 2.64 -3.98
N GLN A 96 2.90 1.89 -3.22
CA GLN A 96 3.22 1.54 -1.83
C GLN A 96 4.51 0.74 -1.73
N ALA A 97 4.70 -0.28 -2.57
CA ALA A 97 5.91 -1.10 -2.60
C ALA A 97 7.14 -0.24 -2.89
N ALA A 98 7.07 0.66 -3.87
CA ALA A 98 8.17 1.55 -4.23
C ALA A 98 8.58 2.53 -3.12
N VAL A 99 7.66 2.86 -2.21
CA VAL A 99 7.92 3.69 -1.02
C VAL A 99 8.43 2.81 0.14
N LEU A 100 7.82 1.65 0.36
CA LEU A 100 8.23 0.72 1.41
C LEU A 100 9.63 0.16 1.17
N GLU A 101 9.96 -0.21 -0.06
CA GLU A 101 11.32 -0.61 -0.49
C GLU A 101 12.31 0.47 -0.06
N TYR A 102 12.05 1.72 -0.43
CA TYR A 102 12.90 2.86 -0.07
C TYR A 102 13.04 3.03 1.46
N LEU A 103 11.97 2.83 2.22
CA LEU A 103 12.02 2.89 3.69
C LEU A 103 12.72 1.68 4.32
N SER A 104 12.76 0.55 3.61
CA SER A 104 13.33 -0.71 4.10
C SER A 104 14.81 -0.88 3.80
N GLY A 105 15.36 -0.06 2.90
CA GLY A 105 16.79 -0.03 2.54
C GLY A 105 17.04 -0.64 1.17
#